data_AF-A0A5U8SW92-F1
#
_entry.id   AF-A0A5U8SW92-F1
#
_cell.length_a   1.000
_cell.length_b   1.000
_cell.length_c   1.000
_cell.angle_alpha   90.00
_cell.angle_beta   90.00
_cell.angle_gamma   90.00
#
_symmetry.space_group_name_H-M   'P 1'
#
loop_
_entity.id
_entity.type
_entity.pdbx_description
1 polymer ?
#
loop_
_entity_poly.entity_id
_entity_poly.type
_entity_poly.pdbx_seq_one_letter_code
_entity_poly.pdbx_strand_id
1 'polypeptide(L)'
;LNDIDYIVINHAEEDHAGALTELMAAIPDTPIYCTENAIDSINGHHHHPEWHFNVVKTGDTLDIGNGKQLIFVETPMLHWPDSMMTYLTGDAILFSNDAFGQHYCDERLFNDEVDQTELFEQCQRYYANILTPFSRLVTPKITE
;
A
#
# COMPACT_ATOMS: atom_id res chain seq x y z
N LEU A 1 -10.92 16.52 8.98
CA LEU A 1 -10.24 15.23 9.24
C LEU A 1 -11.18 14.20 9.84
N ASN A 2 -12.12 14.59 10.72
CA ASN A 2 -13.07 13.66 11.34
C ASN A 2 -14.06 12.96 10.38
N ASP A 3 -14.10 13.33 9.10
CA ASP A 3 -14.92 12.66 8.08
C ASP A 3 -14.18 11.47 7.41
N ILE A 4 -12.96 11.15 7.86
CA ILE A 4 -12.21 9.97 7.41
C ILE A 4 -12.65 8.76 8.24
N ASP A 5 -13.38 7.85 7.61
CA ASP A 5 -13.89 6.65 8.27
C ASP A 5 -12.82 5.57 8.45
N TYR A 6 -11.90 5.43 7.49
CA TYR A 6 -10.91 4.35 7.45
C TYR A 6 -9.54 4.84 6.98
N ILE A 7 -8.48 4.25 7.54
CA ILE A 7 -7.11 4.36 7.04
C ILE A 7 -6.65 2.97 6.60
N VAL A 8 -6.11 2.85 5.40
CA VAL A 8 -5.51 1.60 4.90
C VAL A 8 -4.00 1.79 4.82
N ILE A 9 -3.24 0.93 5.51
CA ILE A 9 -1.77 0.92 5.45
C ILE A 9 -1.34 -0.34 4.71
N ASN A 10 -1.11 -0.19 3.39
CA ASN A 10 -0.59 -1.27 2.55
C ASN A 10 0.83 -1.68 2.94
N HIS A 11 1.62 -0.72 3.42
CA HIS A 11 3.03 -0.88 3.75
C HIS A 11 3.48 0.22 4.72
N ALA A 12 4.30 -0.13 5.71
CA ALA A 12 4.66 0.72 6.84
C ALA A 12 6.11 1.25 6.81
N GLU A 13 6.78 1.23 5.65
CA GLU A 13 8.04 1.98 5.49
C GLU A 13 7.79 3.50 5.59
N GLU A 14 8.81 4.25 6.03
CA GLU A 14 8.65 5.64 6.46
C GLU A 14 8.31 6.63 5.35
N ASP A 15 8.58 6.29 4.09
CA ASP A 15 8.20 7.08 2.92
C ASP A 15 6.69 7.03 2.64
N HIS A 16 5.99 5.98 3.11
CA HIS A 16 4.53 5.84 3.01
C HIS A 16 3.82 6.16 4.33
N ALA A 17 4.34 5.64 5.45
CA ALA A 17 3.70 5.74 6.76
C ALA A 17 4.28 6.85 7.65
N GLY A 18 5.31 7.59 7.23
CA GLY A 18 6.00 8.57 8.08
C GLY A 18 5.09 9.66 8.68
N ALA A 19 4.01 10.03 8.00
CA ALA A 19 3.04 11.02 8.49
C ALA A 19 1.98 10.44 9.45
N LEU A 20 1.95 9.11 9.67
CA LEU A 20 0.88 8.43 10.38
C LEU A 20 0.74 8.90 11.83
N THR A 21 1.85 9.13 12.55
CA THR A 21 1.80 9.66 13.93
C THR A 21 1.12 11.02 14.01
N GLU A 22 1.43 11.92 13.07
CA GLU A 22 0.83 13.25 13.06
C GLU A 22 -0.66 13.19 12.68
N LEU A 23 -1.02 12.34 11.71
CA LEU A 23 -2.41 12.12 11.33
C LEU A 23 -3.23 11.54 12.50
N MET A 24 -2.74 10.49 13.15
CA MET A 24 -3.42 9.83 14.27
C MET A 24 -3.46 10.70 15.53
N ALA A 25 -2.55 11.66 15.70
CA ALA A 25 -2.69 12.66 16.76
C ALA A 25 -3.94 13.55 16.57
N ALA A 26 -4.40 13.74 15.33
CA ALA A 26 -5.60 14.51 15.01
C ALA A 26 -6.88 13.65 15.02
N ILE A 27 -6.80 12.37 14.67
CA ILE A 27 -7.92 11.42 14.57
C ILE A 27 -7.60 10.07 15.23
N PRO A 28 -7.39 10.03 16.56
CA PRO A 28 -6.78 8.89 17.26
C PRO A 28 -7.61 7.60 17.23
N ASP A 29 -8.93 7.71 17.05
CA ASP A 29 -9.86 6.57 17.10
C ASP A 29 -10.16 5.99 15.70
N THR A 30 -9.61 6.57 14.62
CA THR A 30 -9.87 6.11 13.25
C THR A 30 -9.27 4.71 13.04
N PRO A 31 -10.06 3.73 12.57
CA PRO A 31 -9.59 2.36 12.36
C PRO A 31 -8.54 2.27 11.25
N ILE A 32 -7.49 1.49 11.50
CA ILE A 32 -6.39 1.23 10.57
C ILE A 32 -6.50 -0.22 10.06
N TYR A 33 -6.66 -0.41 8.76
CA TYR A 33 -6.71 -1.72 8.10
C TYR A 33 -5.34 -2.05 7.52
N CYS A 34 -4.75 -3.17 7.96
CA CYS A 34 -3.39 -3.57 7.59
C CYS A 34 -3.17 -5.07 7.81
N THR A 35 -2.04 -5.62 7.34
CA THR A 35 -1.70 -7.03 7.57
C THR A 35 -1.29 -7.28 9.03
N GLU A 36 -1.23 -8.54 9.46
CA GLU A 36 -0.73 -8.90 10.79
C GLU A 36 0.72 -8.43 11.00
N ASN A 37 1.58 -8.59 9.97
CA ASN A 37 2.97 -8.12 10.02
C ASN A 37 3.07 -6.59 10.04
N ALA A 38 2.13 -5.87 9.43
CA ALA A 38 2.10 -4.41 9.46
C ALA A 38 1.90 -3.87 10.88
N ILE A 39 1.21 -4.58 11.78
CA ILE A 39 1.07 -4.14 13.17
C ILE A 39 2.45 -4.07 13.85
N ASP A 40 3.33 -5.05 13.62
CA ASP A 40 4.69 -5.04 14.15
C ASP A 40 5.50 -3.88 13.56
N SER A 41 5.46 -3.71 12.23
CA SER A 41 6.17 -2.63 11.54
C SER A 41 5.68 -1.23 11.94
N ILE A 42 4.37 -1.00 11.99
CA ILE A 42 3.79 0.28 12.41
C ILE A 42 4.17 0.56 13.87
N ASN A 43 4.04 -0.41 14.77
CA ASN A 43 4.43 -0.21 16.17
C ASN A 43 5.93 0.01 16.34
N GLY A 44 6.75 -0.64 15.52
CA GLY A 44 8.20 -0.46 15.51
C GLY A 44 8.63 0.97 15.14
N HIS A 45 7.93 1.62 14.21
CA HIS A 45 8.23 3.00 13.80
C HIS A 45 7.52 4.04 14.68
N HIS A 46 6.24 3.83 14.97
CA HIS A 46 5.37 4.86 15.55
C HIS A 46 5.13 4.70 17.05
N HIS A 47 5.37 3.52 17.64
CA HIS A 47 5.27 3.26 19.08
C HIS A 47 3.88 3.51 19.70
N HIS A 48 2.81 3.28 18.92
CA HIS A 48 1.42 3.44 19.35
C HIS A 48 0.60 2.13 19.23
N PRO A 49 0.90 1.11 20.07
CA PRO A 49 0.20 -0.17 20.05
C PRO A 49 -1.27 -0.08 20.46
N GLU A 50 -1.71 1.06 21.00
CA GLU A 50 -3.09 1.32 21.39
C GLU A 50 -4.01 1.72 20.22
N TRP A 51 -3.47 2.03 19.03
CA TRP A 51 -4.31 2.37 17.88
C TRP A 51 -5.23 1.22 17.47
N HIS A 52 -6.34 1.58 16.84
CA HIS A 52 -7.39 0.63 16.46
C HIS A 52 -7.04 -0.14 15.18
N PHE A 53 -6.14 -1.12 15.29
CA PHE A 53 -5.73 -1.98 14.20
C PHE A 53 -6.78 -3.04 13.86
N ASN A 54 -7.04 -3.21 12.57
CA ASN A 54 -7.91 -4.21 11.97
C ASN A 54 -7.08 -5.06 11.00
N VAL A 55 -6.78 -6.31 11.39
CA VAL A 55 -6.01 -7.23 10.55
C VAL A 55 -6.85 -7.69 9.37
N VAL A 56 -6.29 -7.57 8.16
CA VAL A 56 -6.89 -8.09 6.92
C VAL A 56 -6.00 -9.15 6.29
N LYS A 57 -6.64 -10.07 5.55
CA LYS A 57 -6.00 -11.13 4.78
C LYS A 57 -6.42 -11.07 3.31
N THR A 58 -5.73 -11.84 2.48
CA THR A 58 -6.10 -11.98 1.06
C THR A 58 -7.56 -12.41 0.92
N GLY A 59 -8.34 -11.61 0.20
CA GLY A 59 -9.76 -11.85 -0.07
C GLY A 59 -10.72 -11.25 0.95
N ASP A 60 -10.22 -10.72 2.09
CA ASP A 60 -11.06 -9.93 2.99
C ASP A 60 -11.53 -8.65 2.29
N THR A 61 -12.68 -8.13 2.74
CA THR A 61 -13.34 -6.99 2.08
C THR A 61 -13.80 -5.93 3.07
N LEU A 62 -13.82 -4.68 2.62
CA LEU A 62 -14.35 -3.53 3.36
C LEU A 62 -15.31 -2.75 2.45
N ASP A 63 -16.60 -2.76 2.80
CA ASP A 63 -17.63 -2.01 2.06
C ASP A 63 -17.47 -0.50 2.31
N ILE A 64 -17.46 0.27 1.22
CA ILE A 64 -17.36 1.74 1.25
C ILE A 64 -18.63 2.40 0.68
N GLY A 65 -19.69 1.62 0.47
CA GLY A 65 -20.97 2.07 -0.03
C GLY A 65 -21.05 2.15 -1.56
N ASN A 66 -22.22 2.54 -2.06
CA ASN A 66 -22.52 2.67 -3.49
C ASN A 66 -22.22 1.40 -4.33
N GLY A 67 -22.29 0.23 -3.69
CA GLY A 67 -21.97 -1.05 -4.33
C GLY A 67 -20.47 -1.26 -4.60
N LYS A 68 -19.60 -0.50 -3.93
CA LYS A 68 -18.14 -0.61 -4.03
C LYS A 68 -17.57 -1.11 -2.70
N GLN A 69 -16.51 -1.91 -2.80
CA GLN A 69 -15.77 -2.41 -1.66
C GLN A 69 -14.27 -2.44 -1.98
N LEU A 70 -13.46 -2.34 -0.94
CA LEU A 70 -12.04 -2.65 -1.00
C LEU A 70 -11.87 -4.15 -0.80
N ILE A 71 -10.94 -4.76 -1.55
CA ILE A 71 -10.50 -6.14 -1.42
C ILE A 71 -9.01 -6.12 -1.15
N PHE A 72 -8.58 -6.77 -0.07
CA PHE A 72 -7.18 -6.79 0.34
C PHE A 72 -6.48 -8.02 -0.24
N VAL A 73 -5.22 -7.86 -0.63
CA VAL A 73 -4.38 -8.94 -1.19
C VAL A 73 -3.01 -8.88 -0.54
N GLU A 74 -2.68 -9.85 0.31
CA GLU A 74 -1.38 -9.92 0.96
C GLU A 74 -0.29 -10.22 -0.08
N THR A 75 0.82 -9.48 0.01
CA THR A 75 1.98 -9.63 -0.88
C THR A 75 3.27 -9.69 -0.07
N PRO A 76 3.41 -10.66 0.85
CA PRO A 76 4.55 -10.71 1.76
C PRO A 76 5.85 -10.84 0.99
N MET A 77 6.85 -10.05 1.39
CA MET A 77 8.15 -9.91 0.75
C MET A 77 8.08 -9.30 -0.67
N LEU A 78 7.02 -8.58 -0.99
CA LEU A 78 6.92 -7.70 -2.17
C LEU A 78 6.67 -6.24 -1.73
N HIS A 79 7.61 -5.59 -1.04
CA HIS A 79 8.98 -6.05 -0.74
C HIS A 79 9.30 -6.31 0.73
N TRP A 80 8.38 -6.01 1.66
CA TRP A 80 8.53 -6.28 3.09
C TRP A 80 7.53 -7.34 3.57
N PRO A 81 7.72 -7.91 4.78
CA PRO A 81 6.78 -8.88 5.35
C PRO A 81 5.35 -8.34 5.49
N ASP A 82 5.19 -7.03 5.66
CA ASP A 82 3.91 -6.35 5.88
C ASP A 82 3.14 -6.00 4.61
N SER A 83 3.80 -6.02 3.46
CA SER A 83 3.28 -5.50 2.20
C SER A 83 1.98 -6.20 1.78
N MET A 84 0.99 -5.40 1.41
CA MET A 84 -0.24 -5.82 0.75
C MET A 84 -0.65 -4.82 -0.35
N MET A 85 -1.60 -5.24 -1.17
CA MET A 85 -2.29 -4.38 -2.12
C MET A 85 -3.76 -4.25 -1.75
N THR A 86 -4.38 -3.17 -2.22
CA THR A 86 -5.81 -2.94 -2.05
C THR A 86 -6.46 -2.75 -3.41
N TYR A 87 -7.52 -3.50 -3.70
CA TYR A 87 -8.28 -3.39 -4.95
C TYR A 87 -9.67 -2.79 -4.68
N LEU A 88 -10.09 -1.82 -5.50
CA LEU A 88 -11.41 -1.20 -5.42
C LEU A 88 -12.33 -1.77 -6.50
N THR A 89 -13.43 -2.40 -6.07
CA THR A 89 -14.43 -2.95 -6.97
C THR A 89 -15.23 -1.85 -7.69
N GLY A 90 -15.85 -2.22 -8.82
CA GLY A 90 -16.62 -1.30 -9.66
C GLY A 90 -15.71 -0.44 -10.54
N ASP A 91 -14.82 0.34 -9.92
CA ASP A 91 -13.85 1.19 -10.64
C ASP A 91 -12.68 0.40 -11.22
N ALA A 92 -12.45 -0.81 -10.70
CA ALA A 92 -11.37 -1.70 -11.10
C ALA A 92 -9.97 -1.08 -10.97
N ILE A 93 -9.72 -0.43 -9.82
CA ILE A 93 -8.46 0.23 -9.49
C ILE A 93 -7.68 -0.65 -8.51
N LEU A 94 -6.40 -0.87 -8.79
CA LEU A 94 -5.45 -1.53 -7.89
C LEU A 94 -4.51 -0.50 -7.28
N PHE A 95 -4.53 -0.37 -5.96
CA PHE A 95 -3.56 0.37 -5.16
C PHE A 95 -2.44 -0.59 -4.75
N SER A 96 -1.37 -0.66 -5.56
CA SER A 96 -0.31 -1.66 -5.45
C SER A 96 0.88 -1.27 -4.57
N ASN A 97 0.86 -0.06 -4.01
CA ASN A 97 1.97 0.51 -3.22
C ASN A 97 3.30 0.44 -4.03
N ASP A 98 4.38 -0.13 -3.50
CA ASP A 98 5.68 -0.18 -4.18
C ASP A 98 5.69 -0.99 -5.48
N ALA A 99 4.84 -2.02 -5.56
CA ALA A 99 4.78 -2.82 -6.77
C ALA A 99 4.28 -1.98 -7.94
N PHE A 100 5.00 -2.09 -9.07
CA PHE A 100 4.79 -1.33 -10.31
C PHE A 100 5.11 0.18 -10.23
N GLY A 101 5.62 0.66 -9.09
CA GLY A 101 6.08 2.03 -8.95
C GLY A 101 7.44 2.31 -9.60
N GLN A 102 7.85 3.57 -9.49
CA GLN A 102 9.13 4.10 -9.93
C GLN A 102 9.45 5.38 -9.17
N HIS A 103 10.73 5.67 -8.97
CA HIS A 103 11.15 6.98 -8.47
C HIS A 103 11.30 7.95 -9.65
N TYR A 104 10.19 8.58 -10.02
CA TYR A 104 10.13 9.56 -11.11
C TYR A 104 9.22 10.72 -10.70
N CYS A 105 9.79 11.92 -10.61
CA CYS A 105 9.06 13.11 -10.20
C CYS A 105 8.61 13.89 -11.44
N ASP A 106 7.31 14.06 -11.60
CA ASP A 106 6.67 14.87 -12.62
C ASP A 106 5.41 15.52 -12.00
N GLU A 107 4.98 16.68 -12.52
CA GLU A 107 3.76 17.36 -12.05
C GLU A 107 2.47 16.65 -12.53
N ARG A 108 2.59 15.81 -13.57
CA ARG A 108 1.49 15.02 -14.14
C ARG A 108 1.40 13.66 -13.45
N LEU A 109 0.18 13.17 -13.30
CA LEU A 109 -0.09 11.96 -12.52
C LEU A 109 -0.12 10.70 -13.39
N PHE A 110 -0.64 10.79 -14.62
CA PHE A 110 -0.94 9.60 -15.42
C PHE A 110 0.21 9.25 -16.37
N ASN A 111 0.36 7.94 -16.62
CA ASN A 111 1.50 7.41 -17.37
C ASN A 111 1.50 7.84 -18.84
N ASP A 112 0.36 8.18 -19.42
CA ASP A 112 0.23 8.67 -20.80
C ASP A 112 0.58 10.16 -20.96
N GLU A 113 0.77 10.87 -19.84
CA GLU A 113 1.05 12.30 -19.83
C GLU A 113 2.55 12.62 -19.74
N VAL A 114 3.40 11.62 -19.47
CA VAL A 114 4.85 11.79 -19.18
C VAL A 114 5.77 11.25 -20.29
N ASP A 115 7.07 11.52 -20.19
CA ASP A 115 8.06 10.97 -21.13
C ASP A 115 8.18 9.45 -20.97
N GLN A 116 7.89 8.71 -22.04
CA GLN A 116 7.84 7.25 -22.01
C GLN A 116 9.23 6.60 -21.86
N THR A 117 10.29 7.30 -22.27
CA THR A 117 11.66 6.80 -22.14
C THR A 117 12.09 6.90 -20.69
N GLU A 118 11.93 8.08 -20.08
CA GLU A 118 12.26 8.32 -18.68
C GLU A 118 11.44 7.42 -17.75
N LEU A 119 10.12 7.30 -18.00
CA LEU A 119 9.24 6.42 -17.24
C LEU A 119 9.77 4.97 -17.23
N PHE A 120 10.05 4.41 -18.40
CA PHE A 120 10.48 3.01 -18.51
C PHE A 120 11.88 2.79 -17.91
N GLU A 121 12.79 3.75 -18.06
CA GLU A 121 14.12 3.71 -17.43
C GLU A 121 14.01 3.67 -15.89
N GLN A 122 13.12 4.49 -15.30
CA GLN A 122 12.94 4.50 -13.85
C GLN A 122 12.24 3.23 -13.35
N CYS A 123 11.24 2.70 -14.06
CA CYS A 123 10.63 1.42 -13.72
C CYS A 123 11.66 0.27 -13.72
N GLN A 124 12.51 0.20 -14.76
CA GLN A 124 13.55 -0.83 -14.85
C GLN A 124 14.59 -0.67 -13.73
N ARG A 125 15.02 0.56 -13.45
CA ARG A 125 15.94 0.86 -12.35
C ARG A 125 15.35 0.43 -11.01
N TYR A 126 14.09 0.76 -10.75
CA TYR A 126 13.38 0.43 -9.52
C TYR A 126 13.32 -1.09 -9.32
N TYR A 127 12.79 -1.83 -10.31
CA TYR A 127 12.70 -3.28 -10.23
C TYR A 127 14.08 -3.94 -10.04
N ALA A 128 15.08 -3.52 -10.82
CA ALA A 128 16.42 -4.12 -10.78
C ALA A 128 17.12 -3.93 -9.43
N ASN A 129 16.94 -2.79 -8.76
CA ASN A 129 17.66 -2.47 -7.53
C ASN A 129 16.91 -2.88 -6.26
N ILE A 130 15.58 -2.94 -6.29
CA ILE A 130 14.75 -3.22 -5.10
C ILE A 130 14.13 -4.62 -5.19
N LEU A 131 13.54 -4.97 -6.33
CA LEU A 131 12.68 -6.15 -6.46
C LEU A 131 13.40 -7.40 -6.97
N THR A 132 14.62 -7.28 -7.52
CA THR A 132 15.40 -8.43 -8.02
C THR A 132 15.45 -9.61 -7.03
N PRO A 133 15.76 -9.43 -5.73
CA PRO A 133 15.83 -10.53 -4.76
C PRO A 133 14.50 -11.28 -4.58
N PHE A 134 13.38 -10.62 -4.86
CA PHE A 134 12.02 -11.14 -4.69
C PHE A 134 11.40 -11.64 -6.00
N SER A 135 12.15 -11.65 -7.12
CA SER A 135 11.63 -12.01 -8.45
C SER A 135 10.89 -13.35 -8.51
N ARG A 136 11.26 -14.31 -7.65
CA ARG A 136 10.57 -15.62 -7.58
C ARG A 136 9.14 -15.53 -7.05
N LEU A 137 8.81 -14.47 -6.31
CA LEU A 137 7.50 -14.23 -5.72
C LEU A 137 6.58 -13.44 -6.66
N VAL A 138 7.16 -12.71 -7.63
CA VAL A 138 6.42 -11.82 -8.53
C VAL A 138 5.44 -12.60 -9.43
N THR A 139 5.93 -13.58 -10.19
CA THR A 139 5.06 -14.33 -11.11
C THR A 139 3.92 -15.05 -10.40
N PRO A 140 4.17 -15.84 -9.33
CA PRO A 140 3.08 -16.50 -8.60
C PRO A 140 2.00 -15.52 -8.11
N LYS A 141 2.39 -14.33 -7.62
CA LYS A 141 1.44 -13.33 -7.12
C LYS A 141 0.60 -12.69 -8.22
N ILE A 142 1.18 -12.46 -9.40
CA ILE A 142 0.45 -11.89 -10.55
C ILE A 142 -0.57 -12.89 -11.12
N THR A 143 -0.30 -14.19 -11.04
CA THR A 143 -1.11 -15.24 -11.67
C THR A 143 -2.04 -15.98 -10.70
N GLU A 144 -2.22 -15.47 -9.49
CA GLU A 144 -3.07 -16.05 -8.45
C GLU A 144 -4.57 -16.06 -8.83
#